data_AF-Q3A6Z8-F1
#
_entry.id   AF-Q3A6Z8-F1
#
_cell.length_a   1.000
_cell.length_b   1.000
_cell.length_c   1.000
_cell.angle_alpha   90.00
_cell.angle_beta   90.00
_cell.angle_gamma   90.00
#
_symmetry.space_group_name_H-M   'P 1'
#
loop_
_entity.id
_entity.type
_entity.pdbx_description
1 polymer ?
#
loop_
_entity_poly.entity_id
_entity_poly.type
_entity_poly.pdbx_seq_one_letter_code
_entity_poly.pdbx_strand_id
1 'polypeptide(L)'
;MKKRSLVCSLAVVCLVAACVTINIYFPAEEVRSAADRIVNEVWGEGNGQTPSSPTESAPSVEPGPTGFLKMLVGPSTAWAARGVNGADINISTPQIRAIKAAMKQRTGDLRPYLDAGQIGIGQDGLLKVRTLEGLDLRGRGQAQRLVNAENQDRLRLYREIASEIAKNPERTATPAQVQDIFADSWRSQAAAGWYVEAGDGTWRRR
;
A
#
# COMPACT_ATOMS: atom_id res chain seq x y z
N MET A 1 -12.60 31.22 -49.54
CA MET A 1 -12.01 29.87 -49.35
C MET A 1 -10.90 29.84 -48.30
N LYS A 2 -9.92 30.76 -48.31
CA LYS A 2 -8.80 30.81 -47.34
C LYS A 2 -9.21 30.87 -45.86
N LYS A 3 -10.24 31.64 -45.50
CA LYS A 3 -10.75 31.74 -44.11
C LYS A 3 -11.38 30.43 -43.59
N ARG A 4 -12.05 29.66 -44.46
CA ARG A 4 -12.63 28.35 -44.11
C ARG A 4 -11.55 27.29 -43.94
N SER A 5 -10.51 27.34 -44.78
CA SER A 5 -9.33 26.47 -44.64
C SER A 5 -8.58 26.73 -43.34
N LEU A 6 -8.38 27.99 -42.95
CA LEU A 6 -7.68 28.36 -41.71
C LEU A 6 -8.46 27.94 -40.45
N VAL A 7 -9.79 28.09 -40.47
CA VAL A 7 -10.66 27.63 -39.37
C VAL A 7 -10.66 26.11 -39.25
N CYS A 8 -10.71 25.38 -40.37
CA CYS A 8 -10.60 23.92 -40.36
C CYS A 8 -9.22 23.44 -39.86
N SER A 9 -8.12 24.09 -40.28
CA SER A 9 -6.78 23.77 -39.79
C SER A 9 -6.60 24.05 -38.30
N LEU A 10 -7.13 25.17 -37.80
CA LEU A 10 -7.09 25.49 -36.36
C LEU A 10 -7.93 24.52 -35.53
N ALA A 11 -9.12 24.12 -36.03
CA ALA A 11 -9.96 23.12 -35.39
C ALA A 11 -9.28 21.74 -35.30
N VAL A 12 -8.57 21.33 -36.36
CA VAL A 12 -7.78 20.09 -36.36
C VAL A 12 -6.64 20.18 -35.33
N VAL A 13 -5.89 21.27 -35.28
CA VAL A 13 -4.81 21.47 -34.29
C VAL A 13 -5.35 21.43 -32.85
N CYS A 14 -6.50 22.06 -32.58
CA CYS A 14 -7.14 21.99 -31.25
C CYS A 14 -7.63 20.57 -30.90
N LEU A 15 -8.10 19.80 -31.88
CA LEU A 15 -8.52 18.40 -31.69
C LEU A 15 -7.34 17.49 -31.32
N VAL A 16 -6.16 17.69 -31.93
CA VAL A 16 -4.97 16.89 -31.58
C VAL A 16 -4.38 17.31 -30.22
N ALA A 17 -4.51 18.60 -29.84
CA ALA A 17 -4.05 19.11 -28.55
C ALA A 17 -4.94 18.72 -27.35
N ALA A 18 -6.16 18.24 -27.60
CA ALA A 18 -7.12 17.87 -26.54
C ALA A 18 -6.94 16.44 -26.00
N CYS A 19 -6.12 15.59 -26.63
CA CYS A 19 -5.83 14.26 -26.12
C CYS A 19 -4.83 14.34 -24.95
N VAL A 20 -5.34 14.57 -23.74
CA VAL A 20 -4.55 14.38 -22.51
C VAL A 20 -4.49 12.88 -22.21
N THR A 21 -3.30 12.29 -22.32
CA THR A 21 -3.02 10.93 -21.84
C THR A 21 -3.01 10.96 -20.31
N ILE A 22 -4.15 10.72 -19.68
CA ILE A 22 -4.20 10.51 -18.22
C ILE A 22 -3.61 9.13 -17.95
N ASN A 23 -2.33 9.10 -17.56
CA ASN A 23 -1.65 7.88 -17.15
C ASN A 23 -2.10 7.49 -15.74
N ILE A 24 -3.25 6.83 -15.63
CA ILE A 24 -3.71 6.26 -14.36
C ILE A 24 -2.88 5.01 -14.08
N TYR A 25 -2.16 5.00 -12.97
CA TYR A 25 -1.29 3.88 -12.61
C TYR A 25 -1.57 3.34 -11.21
N PHE A 26 -1.13 2.11 -10.97
CA PHE A 26 -1.16 1.47 -9.66
C PHE A 26 0.16 1.77 -8.91
N PRO A 27 0.12 2.43 -7.74
CA PRO A 27 1.31 2.79 -6.97
C PRO A 27 1.88 1.58 -6.20
N ALA A 28 2.43 0.59 -6.91
CA ALA A 28 2.83 -0.69 -6.34
C ALA A 28 3.91 -0.56 -5.25
N GLU A 29 4.93 0.27 -5.46
CA GLU A 29 6.04 0.43 -4.51
C GLU A 29 5.60 1.14 -3.22
N GLU A 30 4.72 2.13 -3.32
CA GLU A 30 4.16 2.79 -2.14
C GLU A 30 3.27 1.82 -1.34
N VAL A 31 2.49 0.97 -2.02
CA VAL A 31 1.70 -0.09 -1.37
C VAL A 31 2.61 -1.13 -0.72
N ARG A 32 3.71 -1.53 -1.37
CA ARG A 32 4.72 -2.45 -0.83
C ARG A 32 5.33 -1.91 0.46
N SER A 33 5.80 -0.67 0.44
CA SER A 33 6.36 0.02 1.62
C SER A 33 5.32 0.16 2.75
N ALA A 34 4.07 0.48 2.42
CA ALA A 34 2.98 0.50 3.39
C ALA A 34 2.70 -0.89 3.98
N ALA A 35 2.66 -1.92 3.14
CA ALA A 35 2.44 -3.30 3.55
C ALA A 35 3.53 -3.77 4.51
N ASP A 36 4.79 -3.53 4.18
CA ASP A 36 5.90 -3.98 5.01
C ASP A 36 5.90 -3.32 6.39
N ARG A 37 5.61 -2.00 6.44
CA ARG A 37 5.47 -1.26 7.71
C ARG A 37 4.30 -1.77 8.55
N ILE A 38 3.13 -1.98 7.94
CA ILE A 38 1.92 -2.41 8.65
C ILE A 38 2.09 -3.84 9.19
N VAL A 39 2.62 -4.75 8.37
CA VAL A 39 2.88 -6.13 8.79
C VAL A 39 3.84 -6.17 9.97
N ASN A 40 4.93 -5.38 9.90
CA ASN A 40 5.88 -5.27 10.99
C ASN A 40 5.24 -4.70 12.27
N GLU A 41 4.40 -3.68 12.16
CA GLU A 41 3.71 -3.07 13.30
C GLU A 41 2.72 -4.04 13.99
N VAL A 42 2.04 -4.89 13.20
CA VAL A 42 1.06 -5.86 13.68
C VAL A 42 1.73 -7.07 14.34
N TRP A 43 2.75 -7.66 13.69
CA TRP A 43 3.40 -8.88 14.20
C TRP A 43 4.61 -8.64 15.09
N GLY A 44 5.29 -7.50 14.91
CA GLY A 44 6.48 -7.12 15.67
C GLY A 44 6.19 -6.93 17.15
N GLU A 45 7.23 -7.13 17.96
CA GLU A 45 7.17 -6.79 19.37
C GLU A 45 7.07 -5.28 19.51
N GLY A 46 6.09 -4.80 20.27
CA GLY A 46 5.69 -3.40 20.28
C GLY A 46 6.81 -2.46 20.73
N ASN A 47 7.60 -1.97 19.78
CA ASN A 47 8.21 -0.65 19.89
C ASN A 47 7.19 0.36 19.36
N GLY A 48 6.64 1.16 20.27
CA GLY A 48 5.83 2.33 19.96
C GLY A 48 6.64 3.42 19.26
N GLN A 49 7.20 3.12 18.11
CA GLN A 49 7.72 4.10 17.17
C GLN A 49 6.74 4.16 16.01
N THR A 50 5.83 5.14 16.08
CA THR A 50 5.46 5.89 14.88
C THR A 50 6.75 6.19 14.12
N PRO A 51 6.95 5.67 12.89
CA PRO A 51 7.97 6.21 12.03
C PRO A 51 7.52 7.64 11.75
N SER A 52 8.20 8.58 12.40
CA SER A 52 8.20 9.97 11.97
C SER A 52 8.39 9.96 10.46
N SER A 53 7.51 10.67 9.76
CA SER A 53 7.68 11.02 8.35
C SER A 53 9.15 11.29 8.07
N PRO A 54 9.71 10.87 6.92
CA PRO A 54 11.05 11.27 6.55
C PRO A 54 11.12 12.79 6.68
N THR A 55 11.95 13.26 7.62
CA THR A 55 12.42 14.63 7.66
C THR A 55 13.05 14.87 6.31
N GLU A 56 12.29 15.54 5.45
CA GLU A 56 12.77 16.20 4.26
C GLU A 56 13.93 17.08 4.72
N SER A 57 15.14 16.55 4.51
CA SER A 57 16.37 17.30 4.65
C SER A 57 16.36 18.26 3.48
N ALA A 58 15.72 19.42 3.68
CA ALA A 58 15.82 20.53 2.77
C ALA A 58 17.30 20.88 2.61
N PRO A 59 17.87 20.88 1.40
CA PRO A 59 19.13 21.57 1.19
C PRO A 59 18.85 23.06 1.41
N SER A 60 19.43 23.62 2.48
CA SER A 60 19.52 25.08 2.67
C SER A 60 20.25 25.65 1.47
N VAL A 61 19.52 26.33 0.59
CA VAL A 61 20.11 27.20 -0.43
C VAL A 61 20.22 28.59 0.19
N GLU A 62 21.46 29.01 0.47
CA GLU A 62 21.75 30.39 0.85
C GLU A 62 21.36 31.35 -0.29
N PRO A 63 20.70 32.48 0.00
CA PRO A 63 20.47 33.52 -0.98
C PRO A 63 21.72 34.40 -1.09
N GLY A 64 22.54 34.15 -2.11
CA GLY A 64 23.54 35.14 -2.55
C GLY A 64 22.86 36.39 -3.11
N PRO A 65 23.41 37.60 -2.90
CA PRO A 65 22.76 38.83 -3.33
C PRO A 65 22.99 39.04 -4.84
N THR A 66 22.00 38.68 -5.66
CA THR A 66 22.03 38.98 -7.11
C THR A 66 21.04 40.07 -7.47
N GLY A 67 21.57 41.08 -8.15
CA GLY A 67 20.95 42.37 -8.40
C GLY A 67 19.65 42.35 -9.22
N PHE A 68 18.94 43.46 -9.04
CA PHE A 68 17.66 43.92 -9.60
C PHE A 68 17.51 43.92 -11.14
N LEU A 69 18.39 43.26 -11.90
CA LEU A 69 18.50 43.39 -13.36
C LEU A 69 18.19 42.10 -14.16
N LYS A 70 17.36 41.20 -13.64
CA LYS A 70 16.85 40.01 -14.38
C LYS A 70 15.33 39.98 -14.56
N MET A 71 14.64 41.13 -14.45
CA MET A 71 13.18 41.24 -14.48
C MET A 71 12.58 41.54 -15.86
N LEU A 72 13.32 41.46 -16.98
CA LEU A 72 12.80 41.99 -18.25
C LEU A 72 12.92 41.12 -19.52
N VAL A 73 13.45 39.89 -19.44
CA VAL A 73 13.39 38.95 -20.57
C VAL A 73 13.27 37.52 -20.04
N GLY A 74 12.04 37.05 -19.82
CA GLY A 74 11.78 35.67 -19.43
C GLY A 74 10.90 34.97 -20.46
N PRO A 75 11.28 33.79 -20.99
CA PRO A 75 10.28 32.76 -21.15
C PRO A 75 9.89 32.35 -19.73
N SER A 76 8.66 32.66 -19.36
CA SER A 76 7.98 32.06 -18.22
C SER A 76 8.37 30.59 -18.18
N THR A 77 8.93 30.15 -17.06
CA THR A 77 9.11 28.73 -16.78
C THR A 77 7.71 28.12 -16.85
N ALA A 78 7.37 27.61 -18.03
CA ALA A 78 6.31 26.65 -18.19
C ALA A 78 6.55 25.62 -17.10
N TRP A 79 5.50 25.34 -16.33
CA TRP A 79 5.49 24.36 -15.27
C TRP A 79 5.93 23.01 -15.86
N ALA A 80 7.23 22.80 -15.92
CA ALA A 80 7.84 21.58 -16.35
C ALA A 80 7.48 20.56 -15.29
N ALA A 81 6.67 19.58 -15.71
CA ALA A 81 6.51 18.30 -15.06
C ALA A 81 6.42 18.36 -13.53
N ARG A 82 5.21 18.54 -12.99
CA ARG A 82 4.87 17.91 -11.71
C ARG A 82 4.74 16.40 -11.90
N GLY A 83 5.77 15.78 -12.47
CA GLY A 83 5.96 14.35 -12.53
C GLY A 83 6.79 13.95 -11.33
N VAL A 84 6.28 12.97 -10.58
CA VAL A 84 7.04 12.16 -9.62
C VAL A 84 7.53 12.90 -8.37
N ASN A 85 6.58 13.36 -7.55
CA ASN A 85 6.80 13.29 -6.10
C ASN A 85 5.71 12.40 -5.54
N GLY A 86 6.10 11.18 -5.16
CA GLY A 86 5.26 10.16 -4.59
C GLY A 86 4.52 10.71 -3.36
N ALA A 87 3.27 11.10 -3.52
CA ALA A 87 2.38 11.28 -2.38
C ALA A 87 2.32 9.93 -1.64
N ASP A 88 2.87 9.86 -0.44
CA ASP A 88 2.75 8.68 0.42
C ASP A 88 1.27 8.31 0.59
N ILE A 89 0.94 7.02 0.49
CA ILE A 89 -0.40 6.53 0.74
C ILE A 89 -0.74 6.81 2.21
N ASN A 90 -1.87 7.47 2.47
CA ASN A 90 -2.29 7.78 3.82
C ASN A 90 -2.78 6.52 4.56
N ILE A 91 -1.86 5.85 5.24
CA ILE A 91 -2.15 4.69 6.10
C ILE A 91 -2.43 5.06 7.56
N SER A 92 -2.55 6.36 7.84
CA SER A 92 -2.72 6.90 9.19
C SER A 92 -4.15 7.32 9.46
N THR A 93 -5.14 6.88 8.67
CA THR A 93 -6.55 7.22 8.91
C THR A 93 -7.08 6.56 10.18
N PRO A 94 -8.08 7.15 10.86
CA PRO A 94 -8.69 6.55 12.05
C PRO A 94 -9.17 5.11 11.81
N GLN A 95 -9.70 4.82 10.63
CA GLN A 95 -10.19 3.51 10.21
C GLN A 95 -9.05 2.50 10.10
N ILE A 96 -7.97 2.83 9.38
CA ILE A 96 -6.81 1.96 9.23
C ILE A 96 -6.15 1.72 10.58
N ARG A 97 -6.00 2.76 11.42
CA ARG A 97 -5.43 2.63 12.78
C ARG A 97 -6.26 1.68 13.65
N ALA A 98 -7.59 1.77 13.60
CA ALA A 98 -8.46 0.89 14.36
C ALA A 98 -8.31 -0.58 13.92
N ILE A 99 -8.21 -0.84 12.62
CA ILE A 99 -8.00 -2.18 12.08
C ILE A 99 -6.63 -2.73 12.52
N LYS A 100 -5.55 -1.95 12.36
CA LYS A 100 -4.20 -2.36 12.80
C LYS A 100 -4.17 -2.67 14.29
N ALA A 101 -4.82 -1.85 15.12
CA ALA A 101 -4.89 -2.09 16.56
C ALA A 101 -5.61 -3.41 16.89
N ALA A 102 -6.74 -3.70 16.22
CA ALA A 102 -7.46 -4.95 16.39
C ALA A 102 -6.61 -6.17 15.99
N MET A 103 -5.93 -6.11 14.84
CA MET A 103 -5.03 -7.18 14.38
C MET A 103 -3.84 -7.39 15.33
N LYS A 104 -3.24 -6.29 15.80
CA LYS A 104 -2.13 -6.32 16.76
C LYS A 104 -2.55 -6.96 18.08
N GLN A 105 -3.71 -6.58 18.62
CA GLN A 105 -4.26 -7.19 19.83
C GLN A 105 -4.50 -8.69 19.65
N ARG A 106 -5.03 -9.11 18.50
CA ARG A 106 -5.32 -10.51 18.18
C ARG A 106 -4.07 -11.36 17.96
N THR A 107 -2.95 -10.73 17.61
CA THR A 107 -1.69 -11.44 17.31
C THR A 107 -1.22 -12.28 18.51
N GLY A 108 -1.44 -11.81 19.75
CA GLY A 108 -1.12 -12.58 20.96
C GLY A 108 -1.84 -13.93 21.04
N ASP A 109 -3.13 -13.95 20.67
CA ASP A 109 -3.93 -15.19 20.67
C ASP A 109 -3.64 -16.08 19.47
N LEU A 110 -3.18 -15.52 18.35
CA LEU A 110 -2.83 -16.26 17.13
C LEU A 110 -1.47 -16.98 17.25
N ARG A 111 -0.49 -16.37 17.94
CA ARG A 111 0.88 -16.87 18.03
C ARG A 111 0.98 -18.34 18.44
N PRO A 112 0.32 -18.83 19.52
CA PRO A 112 0.41 -20.24 19.91
C PRO A 112 0.04 -21.22 18.78
N TYR A 113 -0.96 -20.87 17.96
CA TYR A 113 -1.42 -21.71 16.86
C TYR A 113 -0.51 -21.62 15.62
N LEU A 114 0.11 -20.46 15.38
CA LEU A 114 1.11 -20.27 14.32
C LEU A 114 2.41 -21.01 14.67
N ASP A 115 2.87 -20.88 15.91
CA ASP A 115 4.09 -21.51 16.44
C ASP A 115 3.98 -23.04 16.44
N ALA A 116 2.82 -23.57 16.86
CA ALA A 116 2.52 -25.00 16.80
C ALA A 116 2.18 -25.49 15.37
N GLY A 117 1.99 -24.57 14.43
CA GLY A 117 1.64 -24.89 13.04
C GLY A 117 0.22 -25.40 12.85
N GLN A 118 -0.72 -25.17 13.76
CA GLN A 118 -2.13 -25.44 13.45
C GLN A 118 -2.69 -24.41 12.47
N ILE A 119 -2.16 -23.18 12.50
CA ILE A 119 -2.46 -22.11 11.54
C ILE A 119 -1.22 -21.84 10.70
N GLY A 120 -1.43 -21.52 9.42
CA GLY A 120 -0.39 -21.06 8.51
C GLY A 120 -0.88 -19.89 7.65
N ILE A 121 0.06 -19.28 6.93
CA ILE A 121 -0.21 -18.18 6.00
C ILE A 121 -0.37 -18.76 4.60
N GLY A 122 -1.54 -18.58 4.00
CA GLY A 122 -1.85 -18.99 2.64
C GLY A 122 -1.07 -18.20 1.59
N GLN A 123 -1.11 -18.69 0.35
CA GLN A 123 -0.46 -18.04 -0.79
C GLN A 123 -0.99 -16.60 -1.00
N ASP A 124 -2.27 -16.38 -0.71
CA ASP A 124 -3.01 -15.13 -0.81
C ASP A 124 -2.81 -14.19 0.39
N GLY A 125 -1.92 -14.55 1.33
CA GLY A 125 -1.64 -13.77 2.52
C GLY A 125 -2.70 -13.85 3.60
N LEU A 126 -3.74 -14.68 3.45
CA LEU A 126 -4.74 -14.91 4.48
C LEU A 126 -4.33 -16.10 5.35
N LEU A 127 -4.83 -16.16 6.59
CA LEU A 127 -4.57 -17.29 7.47
C LEU A 127 -5.46 -18.48 7.10
N LYS A 128 -4.91 -19.69 7.23
CA LYS A 128 -5.63 -20.96 7.05
C LYS A 128 -5.36 -21.87 8.25
N VAL A 129 -6.38 -22.60 8.69
CA VAL A 129 -6.18 -23.73 9.61
C VAL A 129 -5.57 -24.87 8.80
N ARG A 130 -4.29 -25.20 9.06
CA ARG A 130 -3.55 -26.24 8.33
C ARG A 130 -3.86 -27.64 8.87
N THR A 131 -3.88 -27.78 10.20
CA THR A 131 -4.14 -29.07 10.86
C THR A 131 -4.91 -28.86 12.15
N LEU A 132 -5.72 -29.87 12.51
CA LEU A 132 -6.45 -29.93 13.78
C LEU A 132 -5.75 -30.85 14.80
N GLU A 133 -4.61 -31.43 14.42
CA GLU A 133 -3.82 -32.29 15.29
C GLU A 133 -3.36 -31.53 16.54
N GLY A 134 -3.44 -32.20 17.68
CA GLY A 134 -3.12 -31.60 18.98
C GLY A 134 -4.15 -30.62 19.53
N LEU A 135 -5.24 -30.33 18.83
CA LEU A 135 -6.31 -29.46 19.32
C LEU A 135 -7.52 -30.24 19.85
N ASP A 136 -7.93 -29.89 21.06
CA ASP A 136 -9.23 -30.29 21.63
C ASP A 136 -10.39 -29.51 20.96
N LEU A 137 -11.63 -29.85 21.30
CA LEU A 137 -12.81 -29.21 20.69
C LEU A 137 -12.82 -27.70 20.88
N ARG A 138 -12.38 -27.22 22.06
CA ARG A 138 -12.30 -25.79 22.36
C ARG A 138 -11.24 -25.10 21.49
N GLY A 139 -10.05 -25.69 21.40
CA GLY A 139 -8.93 -25.18 20.62
C GLY A 139 -9.24 -25.09 19.13
N ARG A 140 -9.94 -26.09 18.56
CA ARG A 140 -10.39 -26.06 17.16
C ARG A 140 -11.34 -24.88 16.90
N GLY A 141 -12.33 -24.71 17.77
CA GLY A 141 -13.27 -23.59 17.66
C GLY A 141 -12.59 -22.22 17.81
N GLN A 142 -11.60 -22.12 18.71
CA GLN A 142 -10.82 -20.91 18.89
C GLN A 142 -9.95 -20.59 17.68
N ALA A 143 -9.20 -21.56 17.15
CA ALA A 143 -8.38 -21.39 15.95
C ALA A 143 -9.22 -20.89 14.77
N GLN A 144 -10.37 -21.51 14.50
CA GLN A 144 -11.25 -21.09 13.40
C GLN A 144 -11.77 -19.65 13.59
N ARG A 145 -12.18 -19.28 14.80
CA ARG A 145 -12.65 -17.92 15.10
C ARG A 145 -11.55 -16.88 14.89
N LEU A 146 -10.33 -17.17 15.34
CA LEU A 146 -9.18 -16.29 15.18
C LEU A 146 -8.82 -16.10 13.70
N VAL A 147 -8.75 -17.19 12.93
CA VAL A 147 -8.51 -17.13 11.47
C VAL A 147 -9.58 -16.29 10.77
N ASN A 148 -10.86 -16.54 11.06
CA ASN A 148 -11.95 -15.81 10.41
C ASN A 148 -11.89 -14.31 10.73
N ALA A 149 -11.67 -13.94 11.99
CA ALA A 149 -11.63 -12.56 12.40
C ALA A 149 -10.40 -11.81 11.86
N GLU A 150 -9.23 -12.45 11.86
CA GLU A 150 -8.02 -11.89 11.25
C GLU A 150 -8.18 -11.66 9.75
N ASN A 151 -8.73 -12.63 9.03
CA ASN A 151 -8.94 -12.51 7.59
C ASN A 151 -9.98 -11.44 7.23
N GLN A 152 -11.03 -11.29 8.05
CA GLN A 152 -11.99 -10.20 7.88
C GLN A 152 -11.32 -8.83 8.04
N ASP A 153 -10.45 -8.66 9.03
CA ASP A 153 -9.71 -7.41 9.24
C ASP A 153 -8.69 -7.14 8.12
N ARG A 154 -7.96 -8.16 7.65
CA ARG A 154 -7.05 -8.05 6.49
C ARG A 154 -7.79 -7.58 5.24
N LEU A 155 -8.90 -8.24 4.90
CA LEU A 155 -9.70 -7.86 3.73
C LEU A 155 -10.30 -6.45 3.86
N ARG A 156 -10.68 -6.05 5.09
CA ARG A 156 -11.13 -4.69 5.35
C ARG A 156 -10.01 -3.68 5.16
N LEU A 157 -8.83 -3.96 5.70
CA LEU A 157 -7.64 -3.12 5.52
C LEU A 157 -7.34 -2.86 4.04
N TYR A 158 -7.39 -3.91 3.21
CA TYR A 158 -7.10 -3.78 1.78
C TYR A 158 -8.11 -2.89 1.05
N ARG A 159 -9.39 -2.96 1.43
CA ARG A 159 -10.43 -2.05 0.90
C ARG A 159 -10.21 -0.60 1.33
N GLU A 160 -9.85 -0.35 2.59
CA GLU A 160 -9.56 1.00 3.07
C GLU A 160 -8.34 1.59 2.35
N ILE A 161 -7.25 0.83 2.21
CA ILE A 161 -6.06 1.28 1.49
C ILE A 161 -6.37 1.57 0.02
N ALA A 162 -7.12 0.69 -0.66
CA ALA A 162 -7.57 0.93 -2.02
C ALA A 162 -8.41 2.21 -2.14
N SER A 163 -9.30 2.46 -1.16
CA SER A 163 -10.10 3.69 -1.10
C SER A 163 -9.24 4.94 -0.84
N GLU A 164 -8.18 4.85 -0.06
CA GLU A 164 -7.25 5.97 0.16
C GLU A 164 -6.46 6.29 -1.11
N ILE A 165 -6.00 5.28 -1.85
CA ILE A 165 -5.33 5.46 -3.15
C ILE A 165 -6.26 6.15 -4.15
N ALA A 166 -7.52 5.73 -4.22
CA ALA A 166 -8.52 6.28 -5.15
C ALA A 166 -8.88 7.75 -4.90
N LYS A 167 -8.49 8.36 -3.76
CA LYS A 167 -8.65 9.81 -3.53
C LYS A 167 -7.74 10.65 -4.42
N ASN A 168 -6.67 10.06 -4.94
CA ASN A 168 -5.80 10.71 -5.90
C ASN A 168 -6.23 10.36 -7.34
N PRO A 169 -6.71 11.32 -8.17
CA PRO A 169 -7.27 11.02 -9.49
C PRO A 169 -6.28 10.43 -10.51
N GLU A 170 -4.97 10.57 -10.29
CA GLU A 170 -3.91 9.98 -11.13
C GLU A 170 -3.56 8.54 -10.73
N ARG A 171 -4.15 8.01 -9.64
CA ARG A 171 -3.82 6.69 -9.09
C ARG A 171 -5.08 5.87 -8.86
N THR A 172 -4.96 4.55 -8.99
CA THR A 172 -6.04 3.63 -8.64
C THR A 172 -5.49 2.29 -8.19
N ALA A 173 -6.25 1.61 -7.34
CA ALA A 173 -5.94 0.27 -6.89
C ALA A 173 -7.24 -0.47 -6.60
N THR A 174 -7.29 -1.75 -6.96
CA THR A 174 -8.34 -2.65 -6.47
C THR A 174 -7.91 -3.28 -5.15
N PRO A 175 -8.87 -3.69 -4.29
CA PRO A 175 -8.53 -4.44 -3.07
C PRO A 175 -7.73 -5.72 -3.35
N ALA A 176 -7.94 -6.36 -4.51
CA ALA A 176 -7.18 -7.55 -4.92
C ALA A 176 -5.70 -7.22 -5.20
N GLN A 177 -5.42 -6.14 -5.95
CA GLN A 177 -4.03 -5.70 -6.20
C GLN A 177 -3.31 -5.32 -4.90
N VAL A 178 -4.02 -4.70 -3.94
CA VAL A 178 -3.48 -4.42 -2.61
C VAL A 178 -3.20 -5.74 -1.87
N GLN A 179 -4.14 -6.68 -1.91
CA GLN A 179 -3.98 -7.99 -1.28
C GLN A 179 -2.76 -8.74 -1.82
N ASP A 180 -2.53 -8.77 -3.13
CA ASP A 180 -1.40 -9.47 -3.74
C ASP A 180 -0.06 -8.98 -3.18
N ILE A 181 0.09 -7.65 -3.04
CA ILE A 181 1.27 -7.07 -2.41
C ILE A 181 1.32 -7.45 -0.92
N PHE A 182 0.23 -7.29 -0.16
CA PHE A 182 0.24 -7.66 1.25
C PHE A 182 0.53 -9.14 1.49
N ALA A 183 0.11 -10.02 0.58
CA ALA A 183 0.35 -11.45 0.67
C ALA A 183 1.85 -11.76 0.72
N ASP A 184 2.63 -11.13 -0.14
CA ASP A 184 4.07 -11.22 -0.12
C ASP A 184 4.68 -10.68 1.20
N SER A 185 4.14 -9.59 1.77
CA SER A 185 4.66 -9.01 3.02
C SER A 185 4.39 -9.94 4.20
N TRP A 186 3.17 -10.46 4.34
CA TRP A 186 2.84 -11.43 5.37
C TRP A 186 3.69 -12.70 5.26
N ARG A 187 3.89 -13.22 4.06
CA ARG A 187 4.70 -14.44 3.88
C ARG A 187 6.19 -14.20 4.12
N SER A 188 6.71 -13.06 3.69
CA SER A 188 8.14 -12.70 3.82
C SER A 188 8.53 -12.25 5.23
N GLN A 189 7.58 -11.81 6.06
CA GLN A 189 7.81 -11.44 7.45
C GLN A 189 7.31 -12.50 8.45
N ALA A 190 6.86 -13.66 7.97
CA ALA A 190 6.52 -14.79 8.81
C ALA A 190 7.72 -15.20 9.68
N ALA A 191 7.48 -15.38 10.98
CA ALA A 191 8.52 -15.75 11.94
C ALA A 191 9.12 -17.13 11.61
N ALA A 192 10.36 -17.35 12.05
CA ALA A 192 11.01 -18.66 11.90
C ALA A 192 10.15 -19.75 12.56
N GLY A 193 9.97 -20.87 11.85
CA GLY A 193 9.14 -21.97 12.30
C GLY A 193 7.66 -21.88 11.93
N TRP A 194 7.17 -20.73 11.45
CA TRP A 194 5.82 -20.60 10.92
C TRP A 194 5.70 -21.23 9.55
N TYR A 195 4.48 -21.65 9.20
CA TYR A 195 4.22 -22.29 7.92
C TYR A 195 3.59 -21.33 6.92
N VAL A 196 4.11 -21.38 5.70
CA VAL A 196 3.66 -20.61 4.55
C VAL A 196 3.31 -21.56 3.41
N GLU A 197 2.17 -21.34 2.78
CA GLU A 197 1.74 -22.08 1.60
C GLU A 197 2.52 -21.61 0.35
N ALA A 198 3.14 -22.55 -0.34
CA ALA A 198 3.80 -22.35 -1.62
C ALA A 198 2.78 -22.35 -2.77
N GLY A 199 3.20 -21.91 -3.96
CA GLY A 199 2.30 -21.79 -5.12
C GLY A 199 1.74 -23.11 -5.66
N ASP A 200 2.31 -24.24 -5.25
CA ASP A 200 1.82 -25.61 -5.55
C ASP A 200 0.86 -26.15 -4.47
N GLY A 201 0.49 -25.33 -3.47
CA GLY A 201 -0.35 -25.72 -2.34
C GLY A 201 0.38 -26.48 -1.24
N THR A 202 1.69 -26.71 -1.38
CA THR A 202 2.50 -27.34 -0.31
C THR A 202 2.80 -26.36 0.81
N TRP A 203 2.93 -26.86 2.04
CA TRP A 203 3.28 -26.03 3.19
C TRP A 203 4.77 -26.11 3.46
N ARG A 204 5.43 -24.95 3.53
CA ARG A 204 6.85 -24.82 3.86
C ARG A 204 7.01 -24.12 5.19
N ARG A 205 7.89 -24.65 6.03
CA ARG A 205 8.27 -24.03 7.28
C ARG A 205 9.36 -22.98 7.02
N ARG A 206 9.15 -21.76 7.51
CA ARG A 206 10.11 -20.65 7.43
C ARG A 206 11.30 -20.85 8.36
#